data_AF-A0A6V7HXR5-F1
#
_entry.id   AF-A0A6V7HXR5-F1
#
_cell.length_a   1.000
_cell.length_b   1.000
_cell.length_c   1.000
_cell.angle_alpha   90.00
_cell.angle_beta   90.00
_cell.angle_gamma   90.00
#
_symmetry.space_group_name_H-M   'P 1'
#
loop_
_entity.id
_entity.type
_entity.pdbx_description
1 polymer ?
#
loop_
_entity_poly.entity_id
_entity_poly.type
_entity_poly.pdbx_seq_one_letter_code
_entity_poly.pdbx_strand_id
1 'polypeptide(L)' 'LNNVADLYRKVACNILLLEYRGYGLSQGTPSEEGLYMDAQAGLDFLTSRTDINPSEIIVFGRSL' A
#
# COMPACT_ATOMS: atom_id res chain seq x y z
N LEU A 1 -3.48 -14.89 -3.56
CA LEU A 1 -3.21 -13.80 -4.53
C LEU A 1 -4.29 -13.61 -5.60
N ASN A 2 -5.21 -14.56 -5.83
CA ASN A 2 -6.25 -14.45 -6.88
C ASN A 2 -7.00 -13.12 -6.88
N ASN A 3 -7.40 -12.62 -5.70
CA ASN A 3 -8.11 -11.35 -5.59
C ASN A 3 -7.31 -10.15 -6.14
N VAL A 4 -5.99 -10.11 -5.90
CA VAL A 4 -5.13 -9.02 -6.39
C VAL A 4 -4.88 -9.17 -7.89
N ALA A 5 -4.69 -10.40 -8.37
CA ALA A 5 -4.57 -10.66 -9.80
C ALA A 5 -5.84 -10.27 -10.57
N ASP A 6 -7.02 -10.52 -9.99
CA ASP A 6 -8.30 -10.08 -10.55
C ASP A 6 -8.45 -8.55 -10.52
N LEU A 7 -8.04 -7.91 -9.43
CA LEU A 7 -8.04 -6.44 -9.31
C LEU A 7 -7.15 -5.81 -10.39
N TYR A 8 -5.92 -6.32 -10.55
CA TYR A 8 -4.99 -5.86 -11.58
C TYR A 8 -5.59 -5.98 -12.98
N ARG A 9 -6.17 -7.14 -13.32
CA ARG A 9 -6.77 -7.39 -14.64
C ARG A 9 -7.98 -6.51 -14.92
N LYS A 10 -8.77 -6.15 -13.90
CA LYS A 10 -10.00 -5.36 -14.07
C LYS A 10 -9.75 -3.86 -14.09
N VAL A 11 -8.83 -3.37 -13.27
CA VAL A 11 -8.59 -1.94 -13.08
C VAL A 11 -7.43 -1.45 -13.96
N ALA A 12 -6.55 -2.35 -14.40
CA ALA A 12 -5.40 -2.03 -15.24
C ALA A 12 -4.45 -0.97 -14.63
N CYS A 13 -4.26 -1.02 -13.30
CA CYS A 13 -3.32 -0.19 -12.56
C CYS A 13 -2.21 -1.04 -11.94
N ASN A 14 -1.02 -0.46 -11.78
CA ASN A 14 0.02 -1.06 -10.94
C ASN A 14 -0.45 -1.09 -9.48
N ILE A 15 -0.12 -2.16 -8.74
CA ILE A 15 -0.56 -2.36 -7.36
C ILE A 15 0.66 -2.45 -6.45
N LEU A 16 0.74 -1.54 -5.49
CA LEU A 16 1.60 -1.67 -4.32
C LEU A 16 0.82 -2.37 -3.21
N LEU A 17 1.35 -3.51 -2.72
CA LEU A 17 0.84 -4.18 -1.53
C LEU A 17 1.76 -3.83 -0.36
N LEU A 18 1.23 -3.11 0.63
CA LEU A 18 1.96 -2.69 1.82
C LEU A 18 1.68 -3.67 2.97
N GLU A 19 2.74 -4.13 3.64
CA GLU A 19 2.63 -4.89 4.89
C GLU A 19 2.90 -3.95 6.07
N TYR A 20 1.90 -3.81 6.95
CA TYR A 20 2.03 -3.05 8.20
C TYR A 20 3.05 -3.67 9.15
N ARG A 21 3.63 -2.86 10.05
CA ARG A 21 4.53 -3.32 11.11
C ARG A 21 3.92 -4.49 11.88
N GLY A 22 4.70 -5.55 12.08
CA GLY A 22 4.26 -6.77 12.75
C GLY A 22 3.51 -7.77 11.87
N TYR A 23 3.34 -7.50 10.58
CA TYR A 23 2.78 -8.43 9.59
C TYR A 23 3.81 -8.82 8.53
N GLY A 24 3.69 -10.05 8.04
CA GLY A 24 4.56 -10.58 6.98
C GLY A 24 6.04 -10.48 7.35
N LEU A 25 6.79 -9.69 6.60
CA LEU A 25 8.22 -9.44 6.86
C LEU A 25 8.49 -8.09 7.55
N SER A 26 7.47 -7.24 7.73
CA SER A 26 7.60 -5.93 8.37
C SER A 26 7.80 -6.09 9.89
N GLN A 27 8.88 -5.52 10.40
CA GLN A 27 9.21 -5.56 11.84
C GLN A 27 8.34 -4.62 12.67
N GLY A 28 8.32 -4.81 13.99
CA GLY A 28 7.60 -3.97 14.96
C GLY A 28 6.31 -4.61 15.49
N THR A 29 5.56 -3.84 16.27
CA THR A 29 4.27 -4.29 16.85
C THR A 29 3.15 -3.36 16.35
N PRO A 30 1.99 -3.91 15.92
CA PRO A 30 0.87 -3.09 15.47
C PRO A 30 0.35 -2.18 16.58
N SER A 31 0.11 -0.92 16.24
CA SER A 31 -0.65 0.05 17.03
C SER A 31 -1.37 0.99 16.07
N GLU A 32 -2.49 1.59 16.47
CA GLU A 32 -3.26 2.48 15.57
C GLU A 32 -2.37 3.59 14.97
N GLU A 33 -1.60 4.28 15.81
CA GLU A 33 -0.61 5.28 15.37
C GLU A 33 0.43 4.68 14.41
N GLY A 34 0.94 3.50 14.72
CA GLY A 34 1.92 2.81 13.89
C GLY A 34 1.37 2.46 12.51
N LEU A 35 0.12 2.04 12.42
CA LEU A 35 -0.54 1.73 11.15
C LEU A 35 -0.73 2.99 10.29
N TYR A 36 -1.05 4.14 10.89
CA TYR A 36 -1.09 5.41 10.17
C TYR A 36 0.29 5.80 9.62
N MET A 37 1.34 5.65 10.43
CA MET A 37 2.71 5.91 9.98
C MET A 37 3.14 5.01 8.82
N ASP A 38 2.80 3.71 8.89
CA ASP A 38 3.15 2.76 7.84
C ASP A 38 2.38 3.07 6.54
N ALA A 39 1.09 3.40 6.63
CA ALA A 39 0.29 3.83 5.48
C ALA A 39 0.89 5.08 4.82
N GLN A 40 1.30 6.06 5.63
CA GLN A 40 1.97 7.26 5.14
C GLN A 40 3.31 6.92 4.47
N ALA A 41 4.11 6.03 5.05
CA ALA A 41 5.37 5.60 4.46
C ALA A 41 5.19 4.93 3.08
N GLY A 42 4.11 4.17 2.88
CA GLY A 42 3.76 3.62 1.57
C GLY A 42 3.43 4.69 0.53
N LEU A 43 2.69 5.75 0.93
CA LEU A 43 2.37 6.87 0.06
C LEU A 43 3.62 7.73 -0.24
N ASP A 44 4.45 8.00 0.76
CA ASP A 44 5.71 8.73 0.61
C ASP A 44 6.64 8.00 -0.36
N PHE A 45 6.72 6.66 -0.26
CA PHE A 45 7.47 5.86 -1.22
C PHE A 45 6.99 6.07 -2.67
N LEU A 46 5.67 6.00 -2.92
CA LEU A 46 5.13 6.20 -4.26
C LEU A 46 5.33 7.63 -4.77
N THR A 47 5.15 8.64 -3.92
CA THR A 47 5.30 10.05 -4.30
C THR A 47 6.76 10.46 -4.49
N SER A 48 7.71 9.75 -3.87
CA SER A 48 9.16 9.97 -4.08
C SER A 48 9.66 9.49 -5.45
N ARG A 49 8.88 8.66 -6.16
CA ARG A 49 9.25 8.10 -7.45
C ARG A 49 8.96 9.06 -8.59
N THR A 50 9.99 9.34 -9.40
CA THR A 50 9.89 10.27 -10.54
C THR A 50 9.13 9.69 -11.74
N ASP A 51 8.89 8.38 -11.75
CA ASP A 51 8.17 7.66 -12.81
C ASP A 51 6.67 7.48 -12.51
N ILE A 52 6.17 8.01 -11.40
CA ILE A 52 4.76 7.93 -10.99
C ILE A 52 4.16 9.33 -10.94
N ASN A 53 2.97 9.51 -11.51
CA ASN A 53 2.20 10.75 -11.40
C ASN A 53 1.44 10.78 -10.05
N PRO A 54 1.74 11.70 -9.12
CA PRO A 54 1.11 11.73 -7.80
C PRO A 54 -0.41 11.96 -7.83
N SER A 55 -0.92 12.61 -8.88
CA SER A 55 -2.36 12.84 -9.06
C SER A 55 -3.14 11.60 -9.49
N GLU A 56 -2.47 10.51 -9.83
CA GLU A 56 -3.08 9.24 -10.28
C GLU A 56 -2.94 8.12 -9.23
N ILE A 57 -2.54 8.46 -7.99
CA ILE A 57 -2.47 7.51 -6.89
C ILE A 57 -3.84 7.37 -6.23
N ILE A 58 -4.33 6.14 -6.12
CA ILE A 58 -5.59 5.81 -5.43
C ILE A 58 -5.28 4.97 -4.19
N VAL A 59 -5.76 5.42 -3.02
CA VAL A 59 -5.68 4.64 -1.77
C VAL A 59 -6.87 3.68 -1.70
N PHE A 60 -6.59 2.39 -1.53
CA PHE A 60 -7.59 1.34 -1.40
C PHE A 60 -7.40 0.59 -0.07
N GLY A 61 -8.35 0.77 0.85
CA GLY A 61 -8.39 0.04 2.13
C GLY A 61 -9.30 -1.18 2.05
N ARG A 62 -8.85 -2.33 2.58
CA ARG A 62 -9.66 -3.55 2.64
C ARG A 62 -9.53 -4.22 4.00
N SER A 63 -10.52 -3.98 4.86
CA SER A 63 -10.51 -4.43 6.25
C SER A 63 -9.25 -3.95 6.99
N LEU A 64 -9.22 -4.23 8.28
CA LEU A 64 -8.00 -4.40 9.04
C LEU A 64 -8.04 -5.78 9.70
#